data_AF-A0AAJ5QN18-F1
#
_entry.id   AF-A0AAJ5QN18-F1
#
_cell.length_a   1.000
_cell.length_b   1.000
_cell.length_c   1.000
_cell.angle_alpha   90.00
_cell.angle_beta   90.00
_cell.angle_gamma   90.00
#
_symmetry.space_group_name_H-M   'P 1'
#
loop_
_entity.id
_entity.type
_entity.pdbx_description
1 polymer ?
#
loop_
_entity_poly.entity_id
_entity_poly.type
_entity_poly.pdbx_seq_one_letter_code
_entity_poly.pdbx_strand_id
1 'polypeptide(L)'
;MKTLSCGLLLLTLSAHASASVVMNNTRVIFPSDKESVNVQLINKSAEGHLVQSWVDNGNPNEKPENLRLPLAVVPAVVKIGAGDGQILTVVKSNLAAALPADRETLFWLNFIDIPPQPKDKRGNFIQFAVRNRVKVFYRPAALNVRQIDVQTHLQIKREGNNACVNNRSPYFITAAGLSNVQKGSQKDNLLKKTLLIKPFSCAPLDNSIAYVSKRQTWLTYLDDFGTLRTVSIPVI
;
A
#
# COMPACT_ATOMS: atom_id res chain seq x y z
N MET A 1 -46.09 9.56 38.49
CA MET A 1 -45.39 10.85 38.68
C MET A 1 -43.98 10.58 39.15
N LYS A 2 -42.98 11.13 38.43
CA LYS A 2 -41.62 11.50 38.89
C LYS A 2 -40.69 10.34 39.33
N THR A 3 -39.80 9.86 38.45
CA THR A 3 -38.41 10.34 38.15
C THR A 3 -37.34 9.60 38.96
N LEU A 4 -36.35 9.03 38.28
CA LEU A 4 -34.91 9.06 38.56
C LEU A 4 -34.24 8.14 37.50
N SER A 5 -33.82 8.66 36.34
CA SER A 5 -32.47 9.17 36.11
C SER A 5 -31.39 8.26 36.72
N CYS A 6 -31.02 7.18 36.02
CA CYS A 6 -29.74 6.52 36.21
C CYS A 6 -29.04 6.53 34.85
N GLY A 7 -27.94 7.28 34.80
CA GLY A 7 -27.27 7.72 33.59
C GLY A 7 -26.78 6.59 32.71
N LEU A 8 -27.16 6.69 31.44
CA LEU A 8 -26.62 5.96 30.32
C LEU A 8 -25.16 6.39 30.10
N LEU A 9 -24.23 5.84 30.89
CA LEU A 9 -22.80 5.92 30.61
C LEU A 9 -22.36 4.63 29.88
N LEU A 10 -22.92 4.40 28.69
CA LEU A 10 -22.32 3.48 27.72
C LEU A 10 -21.06 4.14 27.19
N LEU A 11 -19.98 3.98 27.96
CA LEU A 11 -18.61 4.21 27.50
C LEU A 11 -18.41 3.38 26.22
N THR A 12 -18.25 4.10 25.12
CA THR A 12 -17.77 3.57 23.85
C THR A 12 -16.36 3.03 24.05
N LEU A 13 -16.24 1.79 24.53
CA LEU A 13 -15.00 1.01 24.43
C LEU A 13 -14.73 0.81 22.94
N SER A 14 -13.93 1.71 22.39
CA SER A 14 -13.33 1.54 21.08
C SER A 14 -12.42 0.32 21.18
N ALA A 15 -12.77 -0.78 20.50
CA ALA A 15 -11.91 -1.94 20.43
C ALA A 15 -10.63 -1.52 19.68
N HIS A 16 -9.56 -1.27 20.42
CA HIS A 16 -8.23 -1.05 19.85
C HIS A 16 -7.77 -2.36 19.23
N ALA A 17 -7.86 -2.46 17.91
CA ALA A 17 -7.20 -3.53 17.17
C ALA A 17 -5.68 -3.29 17.27
N SER A 18 -5.03 -3.98 18.19
CA SER A 18 -3.57 -3.95 18.34
C SER A 18 -2.97 -5.00 17.41
N ALA A 19 -2.31 -4.56 16.36
CA ALA A 19 -1.41 -5.43 15.59
C ALA A 19 -0.12 -5.61 16.39
N SER A 20 0.37 -6.85 16.49
CA SER A 20 1.61 -7.12 17.23
C SER A 20 2.81 -6.60 16.44
N VAL A 21 3.09 -7.14 15.24
CA VAL A 21 4.19 -6.65 14.41
C VAL A 21 3.70 -5.62 13.38
N VAL A 22 4.29 -4.43 13.41
CA VAL A 22 3.97 -3.30 12.52
C VAL A 22 5.18 -2.79 11.76
N MET A 23 4.94 -2.14 10.62
CA MET A 23 5.94 -1.46 9.79
C MET A 23 5.70 0.05 9.84
N ASN A 24 6.76 0.86 9.94
CA ASN A 24 6.61 2.32 10.05
C ASN A 24 6.08 2.97 8.76
N ASN A 25 6.44 2.44 7.59
CA ASN A 25 5.99 2.92 6.30
C ASN A 25 4.85 2.04 5.75
N THR A 26 4.11 2.53 4.75
CA THR A 26 3.03 1.76 4.08
C THR A 26 3.42 1.31 2.66
N ARG A 27 4.65 1.61 2.24
CA ARG A 27 5.25 1.23 0.96
C ARG A 27 6.77 1.31 1.05
N VAL A 28 7.44 0.62 0.13
CA VAL A 28 8.90 0.63 0.00
C VAL A 28 9.24 1.19 -1.37
N ILE A 29 10.13 2.18 -1.42
CA ILE A 29 10.74 2.65 -2.66
C ILE A 29 12.14 2.04 -2.72
N PHE A 30 12.44 1.32 -3.79
CA PHE A 30 13.73 0.70 -4.04
C PHE A 30 14.41 1.45 -5.21
N PRO A 31 15.33 2.39 -4.96
CA PRO A 31 16.07 3.06 -6.02
C PRO A 31 17.04 2.08 -6.70
N SER A 32 17.09 2.08 -8.03
CA SER A 32 17.90 1.11 -8.80
C SER A 32 19.41 1.25 -8.59
N ASP A 33 19.87 2.44 -8.17
CA ASP A 33 21.27 2.74 -7.85
C ASP A 33 21.70 2.21 -6.47
N LYS A 34 20.77 1.64 -5.69
CA LYS A 34 21.07 1.00 -4.40
C LYS A 34 21.16 -0.51 -4.54
N GLU A 35 22.00 -1.12 -3.71
CA GLU A 35 22.08 -2.58 -3.58
C GLU A 35 21.03 -3.12 -2.59
N SER A 36 20.60 -2.29 -1.65
CA SER A 36 19.59 -2.66 -0.67
C SER A 36 18.83 -1.46 -0.10
N VAL A 37 17.67 -1.73 0.48
CA VAL A 37 16.90 -0.78 1.31
C VAL A 37 16.44 -1.45 2.59
N ASN A 38 16.43 -0.68 3.69
CA ASN A 38 16.04 -1.18 5.00
C ASN A 38 14.56 -0.90 5.29
N VAL A 39 13.92 -1.86 5.92
CA VAL A 39 12.52 -1.81 6.35
C VAL A 39 12.47 -2.16 7.83
N GLN A 40 12.04 -1.21 8.66
CA GLN A 40 11.92 -1.42 10.11
C GLN A 40 10.57 -2.05 10.44
N LEU A 41 10.62 -3.19 11.14
CA LEU A 41 9.51 -3.80 11.84
C LEU A 41 9.63 -3.54 13.34
N ILE A 42 8.51 -3.41 14.03
CA ILE A 42 8.44 -3.23 15.47
C ILE A 42 7.36 -4.17 16.01
N ASN A 43 7.71 -5.01 16.97
CA ASN A 43 6.75 -5.81 17.71
C ASN A 43 6.23 -5.01 18.91
N LYS A 44 4.99 -4.57 18.84
CA LYS A 44 4.31 -3.80 19.90
C LYS A 44 3.59 -4.70 20.92
N SER A 45 3.69 -6.03 20.81
CA SER A 45 3.09 -6.94 21.78
C SER A 45 3.98 -7.18 22.99
N ALA A 46 3.39 -7.76 24.04
CA ALA A 46 4.09 -8.17 25.25
C ALA A 46 4.79 -9.54 25.13
N GLU A 47 4.69 -10.21 23.98
CA GLU A 47 5.29 -11.51 23.74
C GLU A 47 6.23 -11.47 22.53
N GLY A 48 7.12 -12.45 22.40
CA GLY A 48 8.00 -12.56 21.24
C GLY A 48 7.27 -13.22 20.06
N HIS A 49 7.38 -12.64 18.87
CA HIS A 49 6.73 -13.12 17.66
C HIS A 49 7.75 -13.63 16.64
N LEU A 50 7.36 -14.67 15.89
CA LEU A 50 8.14 -15.13 14.73
C LEU A 50 7.63 -14.41 13.49
N VAL A 51 8.55 -13.82 12.72
CA VAL A 51 8.23 -13.13 11.48
C VAL A 51 8.87 -13.87 10.32
N GLN A 52 8.04 -14.23 9.34
CA GLN A 52 8.49 -14.75 8.04
C GLN A 52 8.29 -13.68 6.97
N SER A 53 9.31 -13.39 6.15
CA SER A 53 9.26 -12.36 5.12
C SER A 53 9.77 -12.84 3.76
N TRP A 54 9.15 -12.35 2.68
CA TRP A 54 9.55 -12.62 1.29
C TRP A 54 9.04 -11.55 0.34
N VAL A 55 9.56 -11.50 -0.89
CA VAL A 55 9.04 -10.63 -1.97
C VAL A 55 8.26 -11.47 -2.99
N ASP A 56 7.16 -10.95 -3.52
CA ASP A 56 6.39 -11.52 -4.64
C ASP A 56 6.23 -10.52 -5.81
N ASN A 57 5.81 -11.01 -6.99
CA ASN A 57 5.64 -10.24 -8.22
C ASN A 57 4.18 -9.87 -8.55
N GLY A 58 3.26 -10.02 -7.61
CA GLY A 58 1.85 -9.69 -7.80
C GLY A 58 0.88 -10.83 -7.50
N ASN A 59 1.33 -12.09 -7.51
CA ASN A 59 0.51 -13.24 -7.13
C ASN A 59 0.58 -13.50 -5.62
N PRO A 60 -0.49 -13.20 -4.83
CA PRO A 60 -0.48 -13.44 -3.39
C PRO A 60 -0.38 -14.92 -3.02
N ASN A 61 -0.82 -15.83 -3.90
CA ASN A 61 -0.91 -17.25 -3.60
C ASN A 61 0.36 -18.02 -3.98
N GLU A 62 1.33 -17.35 -4.59
CA GLU A 62 2.58 -17.98 -4.97
C GLU A 62 3.47 -18.21 -3.76
N LYS A 63 3.96 -19.44 -3.63
CA LYS A 63 4.79 -19.83 -2.50
C LYS A 63 6.21 -19.27 -2.66
N PRO A 64 6.87 -18.83 -1.56
CA PRO A 64 8.21 -18.26 -1.62
C PRO A 64 9.24 -19.14 -2.33
N GLU A 65 9.19 -20.46 -2.17
CA GLU A 65 10.13 -21.39 -2.78
C GLU A 65 10.15 -21.36 -4.32
N ASN A 66 9.02 -21.00 -4.93
CA ASN A 66 8.85 -20.97 -6.39
C ASN A 66 9.28 -19.63 -7.00
N LEU A 67 9.53 -18.61 -6.17
CA LEU A 67 9.83 -17.27 -6.64
C LEU A 67 11.31 -17.15 -7.01
N ARG A 68 11.57 -16.62 -8.21
CA ARG A 68 12.90 -16.24 -8.71
C ARG A 68 12.82 -14.79 -9.18
N LEU A 69 13.07 -13.87 -8.24
CA LEU A 69 12.83 -12.44 -8.42
C LEU A 69 14.13 -11.63 -8.36
N PRO A 70 14.15 -10.43 -8.96
CA PRO A 70 15.29 -9.53 -8.90
C PRO A 70 15.50 -8.90 -7.51
N LEU A 71 14.55 -9.09 -6.59
CA LEU A 71 14.61 -8.63 -5.22
C LEU A 71 14.40 -9.80 -4.26
N ALA A 72 15.11 -9.78 -3.13
CA ALA A 72 14.91 -10.70 -2.01
C ALA A 72 14.89 -9.92 -0.69
N VAL A 73 14.48 -10.56 0.40
CA VAL A 73 14.48 -9.94 1.74
C VAL A 73 15.22 -10.81 2.74
N VAL A 74 16.00 -10.17 3.61
CA VAL A 74 16.84 -10.79 4.62
C VAL A 74 16.64 -10.10 5.96
N PRO A 75 16.44 -10.81 7.09
CA PRO A 75 16.26 -12.26 7.17
C PRO A 75 14.87 -12.72 6.70
N ALA A 76 14.81 -13.89 6.06
CA ALA A 76 13.54 -14.49 5.66
C ALA A 76 12.71 -15.00 6.84
N VAL A 77 13.35 -15.38 7.95
CA VAL A 77 12.70 -15.79 9.20
C VAL A 77 13.48 -15.21 10.38
N VAL A 78 12.78 -14.57 11.32
CA VAL A 78 13.39 -13.95 12.50
C VAL A 78 12.42 -13.89 13.65
N LYS A 79 12.91 -14.06 14.88
CA LYS A 79 12.12 -13.82 16.10
C LYS A 79 12.34 -12.40 16.56
N ILE A 80 11.26 -11.64 16.76
CA ILE A 80 11.30 -10.29 17.33
C ILE A 80 10.80 -10.38 18.78
N GLY A 81 11.58 -9.89 19.74
CA GLY A 81 11.19 -9.86 21.15
C GLY A 81 10.01 -8.92 21.43
N ALA A 82 9.50 -8.94 22.65
CA ALA A 82 8.42 -8.06 23.09
C ALA A 82 8.90 -6.61 23.13
N GLY A 83 8.22 -5.69 22.46
CA GLY A 83 8.65 -4.29 22.35
C GLY A 83 9.85 -4.03 21.43
N ASP A 84 10.49 -5.07 20.90
CA ASP A 84 11.72 -4.96 20.11
C ASP A 84 11.45 -4.58 18.65
N GLY A 85 12.50 -4.07 18.00
CA GLY A 85 12.54 -3.80 16.58
C GLY A 85 13.42 -4.79 15.81
N GLN A 86 13.08 -5.02 14.55
CA GLN A 86 13.91 -5.77 13.61
C GLN A 86 13.99 -5.04 12.26
N ILE A 87 15.20 -4.96 11.70
CA ILE A 87 15.41 -4.48 10.34
C ILE A 87 15.33 -5.66 9.38
N LEU A 88 14.43 -5.57 8.40
CA LEU A 88 14.46 -6.37 7.19
C LEU A 88 15.20 -5.59 6.10
N THR A 89 16.14 -6.25 5.42
CA THR A 89 16.90 -5.68 4.31
C THR A 89 16.36 -6.26 3.02
N VAL A 90 15.75 -5.43 2.17
CA VAL A 90 15.42 -5.81 0.79
C VAL A 90 16.67 -5.63 -0.04
N VAL A 91 17.14 -6.69 -0.71
CA VAL A 91 18.38 -6.72 -1.49
C VAL A 91 18.10 -6.93 -2.97
N LYS A 92 18.91 -6.33 -3.83
CA LYS A 92 18.87 -6.49 -5.28
C LYS A 92 19.76 -7.64 -5.71
N SER A 93 19.30 -8.44 -6.67
CA SER A 93 20.11 -9.46 -7.35
C SER A 93 20.50 -9.01 -8.75
N ASN A 94 21.41 -9.76 -9.40
CA ASN A 94 21.81 -9.53 -10.78
C ASN A 94 20.65 -9.62 -11.79
N LEU A 95 19.56 -10.32 -11.46
CA LEU A 95 18.35 -10.38 -12.30
C LEU A 95 17.70 -8.99 -12.47
N ALA A 96 17.98 -8.03 -11.59
CA ALA A 96 17.47 -6.67 -11.69
C ALA A 96 17.95 -5.93 -12.95
N ALA A 97 19.03 -6.38 -13.58
CA ALA A 97 19.53 -5.82 -14.85
C ALA A 97 18.52 -5.97 -16.00
N ALA A 98 17.60 -6.93 -15.91
CA ALA A 98 16.55 -7.14 -16.91
C ALA A 98 15.30 -6.26 -16.68
N LEU A 99 15.26 -5.47 -15.60
CA LEU A 99 14.11 -4.61 -15.31
C LEU A 99 14.08 -3.38 -16.23
N PRO A 100 12.88 -2.90 -16.61
CA PRO A 100 12.74 -1.67 -17.38
C PRO A 100 13.44 -0.48 -16.71
N ALA A 101 14.25 0.24 -17.48
CA ALA A 101 14.93 1.46 -17.02
C ALA A 101 14.10 2.74 -17.23
N ASP A 102 13.01 2.65 -17.99
CA ASP A 102 12.16 3.78 -18.39
C ASP A 102 10.93 3.97 -17.49
N ARG A 103 10.66 3.03 -16.56
CA ARG A 103 9.49 3.05 -15.67
C ARG A 103 9.72 2.28 -14.38
N GLU A 104 8.89 2.56 -13.38
CA GLU A 104 8.83 1.75 -12.18
C GLU A 104 8.39 0.31 -12.47
N THR A 105 8.90 -0.64 -11.68
CA THR A 105 8.41 -2.01 -11.60
C THR A 105 7.82 -2.28 -10.22
N LEU A 106 6.68 -2.94 -10.15
CA LEU A 106 5.98 -3.24 -8.90
C LEU A 106 6.28 -4.67 -8.43
N PHE A 107 6.72 -4.76 -7.18
CA PHE A 107 6.81 -5.98 -6.38
C PHE A 107 5.99 -5.81 -5.09
N TRP A 108 5.92 -6.87 -4.29
CA TRP A 108 5.26 -6.84 -2.99
C TRP A 108 6.13 -7.48 -1.92
N LEU A 109 6.41 -6.74 -0.85
CA LEU A 109 6.98 -7.28 0.38
C LEU A 109 5.87 -7.90 1.21
N ASN A 110 6.06 -9.14 1.60
CA ASN A 110 5.19 -9.84 2.52
C ASN A 110 5.92 -10.04 3.84
N PHE A 111 5.22 -9.86 4.94
CA PHE A 111 5.64 -10.37 6.23
C PHE A 111 4.45 -10.97 6.98
N ILE A 112 4.60 -12.21 7.43
CA ILE A 112 3.64 -12.89 8.30
C ILE A 112 4.12 -12.74 9.73
N ASP A 113 3.23 -12.24 10.57
CA ASP A 113 3.38 -12.21 12.02
C ASP A 113 2.76 -13.47 12.64
N ILE A 114 3.59 -14.31 13.27
CA ILE A 114 3.21 -15.58 13.90
C ILE A 114 3.35 -15.44 15.43
N PRO A 115 2.24 -15.36 16.18
CA PRO A 115 2.26 -15.31 17.64
C PRO A 115 2.76 -16.63 18.26
N PRO A 116 3.27 -16.59 19.51
CA PRO A 116 3.63 -17.81 20.23
C PRO A 116 2.38 -18.64 20.55
N GLN A 117 2.56 -19.93 20.81
CA GLN A 117 1.44 -20.77 21.26
C GLN A 117 0.91 -20.28 22.62
N PRO A 118 -0.41 -20.31 22.84
CA PRO A 118 -0.99 -19.97 24.14
C PRO A 118 -0.41 -20.84 25.26
N LYS A 119 -0.15 -20.22 26.41
CA LYS A 119 0.36 -20.91 27.61
C LYS A 119 -0.70 -21.81 28.25
N ASP A 120 -1.97 -21.37 28.27
CA ASP A 120 -3.09 -22.20 28.70
C ASP A 120 -3.69 -22.92 27.49
N LYS A 121 -3.40 -24.23 27.40
CA LYS A 121 -3.91 -25.11 26.35
C LYS A 121 -5.21 -25.81 26.76
N ARG A 122 -5.85 -25.41 27.87
CA ARG A 122 -7.12 -26.00 28.29
C ARG A 122 -8.26 -25.43 27.45
N GLY A 123 -8.83 -26.28 26.61
CA GLY A 123 -9.95 -25.95 25.72
C GLY A 123 -9.51 -25.72 24.27
N ASN A 124 -10.50 -25.40 23.42
CA ASN A 124 -10.27 -25.10 22.02
C ASN A 124 -9.91 -23.62 21.86
N PHE A 125 -8.84 -23.34 21.13
CA PHE A 125 -8.45 -21.97 20.79
C PHE A 125 -8.29 -21.79 19.29
N ILE A 126 -8.54 -20.58 18.81
CA ILE A 126 -8.25 -20.17 17.43
C ILE A 126 -7.08 -19.21 17.47
N GLN A 127 -6.07 -19.47 16.66
CA GLN A 127 -4.89 -18.61 16.51
C GLN A 127 -4.84 -18.03 15.10
N PHE A 128 -4.62 -16.73 15.02
CA PHE A 128 -4.47 -16.01 13.76
C PHE A 128 -3.02 -15.62 13.54
N ALA A 129 -2.52 -15.88 12.34
CA ALA A 129 -1.30 -15.27 11.82
C ALA A 129 -1.70 -14.24 10.77
N VAL A 130 -1.16 -13.03 10.88
CA VAL A 130 -1.52 -11.91 10.00
C VAL A 130 -0.44 -11.71 8.96
N ARG A 131 -0.80 -11.88 7.68
CA ARG A 131 0.06 -11.54 6.55
C ARG A 131 -0.16 -10.09 6.15
N ASN A 132 0.87 -9.27 6.31
CA ASN A 132 0.93 -7.94 5.73
C ASN A 132 1.53 -8.02 4.33
N ARG A 133 0.97 -7.27 3.38
CA ARG A 133 1.44 -7.21 1.99
C ARG A 133 1.57 -5.76 1.55
N VAL A 134 2.81 -5.36 1.28
CA VAL A 134 3.20 -3.96 1.07
C VAL A 134 3.83 -3.79 -0.31
N LYS A 135 3.46 -2.74 -1.04
CA LYS A 135 4.02 -2.46 -2.37
C LYS A 135 5.49 -2.07 -2.27
N VAL A 136 6.32 -2.65 -3.12
CA VAL A 136 7.73 -2.29 -3.34
C VAL A 136 7.85 -1.76 -4.76
N PHE A 137 8.21 -0.49 -4.91
CA PHE A 137 8.40 0.15 -6.21
C PHE A 137 9.88 0.17 -6.53
N TYR A 138 10.32 -0.69 -7.46
CA TYR A 138 11.65 -0.59 -8.03
C TYR A 138 11.69 0.59 -8.99
N ARG A 139 12.50 1.59 -8.66
CA ARG A 139 12.52 2.88 -9.34
C ARG A 139 13.87 3.10 -10.02
N PRO A 140 13.92 3.12 -11.36
CA PRO A 140 15.12 3.50 -12.07
C PRO A 140 15.62 4.89 -11.66
N ALA A 141 16.92 5.02 -11.39
CA ALA A 141 17.54 6.30 -11.03
C ALA A 141 17.54 7.31 -12.20
N ALA A 142 17.44 6.82 -13.43
CA ALA A 142 17.41 7.62 -14.65
C ALA A 142 16.04 8.25 -14.97
N LEU A 143 15.02 8.08 -14.10
CA LEU A 143 13.71 8.69 -14.33
C LEU A 143 13.79 10.22 -14.21
N ASN A 144 13.58 10.92 -15.32
CA ASN A 144 13.70 12.38 -15.42
C ASN A 144 12.49 13.16 -14.89
N VAL A 145 11.35 12.51 -14.67
CA VAL A 145 10.15 13.14 -14.12
C VAL A 145 10.26 13.15 -12.60
N ARG A 146 10.33 14.31 -11.95
CA ARG A 146 10.30 14.32 -10.48
C ARG A 146 8.92 13.91 -9.99
N GLN A 147 8.86 13.20 -8.87
CA GLN A 147 7.57 12.75 -8.31
C GLN A 147 6.59 13.91 -8.06
N ILE A 148 7.10 15.08 -7.63
CA ILE A 148 6.28 16.28 -7.39
C ILE A 148 5.56 16.76 -8.66
N ASP A 149 6.11 16.45 -9.84
CA ASP A 149 5.60 16.85 -11.15
C ASP A 149 4.70 15.77 -11.77
N VAL A 150 4.43 14.65 -11.08
CA VAL A 150 3.54 13.58 -11.57
C VAL A 150 2.16 14.11 -11.96
N GLN A 151 1.65 15.10 -11.23
CA GLN A 151 0.33 15.68 -11.50
C GLN A 151 0.18 16.23 -12.93
N THR A 152 1.26 16.74 -13.53
CA THR A 152 1.23 17.29 -14.90
C THR A 152 1.16 16.20 -15.97
N HIS A 153 1.35 14.95 -15.58
CA HIS A 153 1.35 13.77 -16.44
C HIS A 153 0.08 12.92 -16.26
N LEU A 154 -0.85 13.37 -15.42
CA LEU A 154 -2.13 12.71 -15.17
C LEU A 154 -3.25 13.50 -15.81
N GLN A 155 -4.18 12.79 -16.43
CA GLN A 155 -5.38 13.37 -17.05
C GLN A 155 -6.49 12.33 -17.06
N ILE A 156 -7.74 12.78 -17.08
CA ILE A 156 -8.86 11.91 -17.45
C ILE A 156 -8.97 11.93 -18.97
N LYS A 157 -8.91 10.76 -19.60
CA LYS A 157 -9.16 10.60 -21.03
C LYS A 157 -10.56 10.06 -21.23
N ARG A 158 -11.38 10.74 -22.03
CA ARG A 158 -12.72 10.28 -22.42
C ARG A 158 -12.68 9.67 -23.82
N GLU A 159 -13.23 8.46 -23.95
CA GLU A 159 -13.37 7.75 -25.22
C GLU A 159 -14.83 7.28 -25.36
N GLY A 160 -15.64 8.08 -26.05
CA GLY A 160 -17.07 7.85 -26.17
C GLY A 160 -17.77 7.83 -24.81
N ASN A 161 -18.35 6.68 -24.44
CA ASN A 161 -19.02 6.47 -23.17
C ASN A 161 -18.10 5.97 -22.04
N ASN A 162 -16.81 5.76 -22.33
CA ASN A 162 -15.82 5.29 -21.36
C ASN A 162 -14.86 6.41 -20.96
N ALA A 163 -14.39 6.40 -19.72
CA ALA A 163 -13.25 7.21 -19.30
C ALA A 163 -12.23 6.38 -18.56
N CYS A 164 -10.99 6.84 -18.61
CA CYS A 164 -9.90 6.27 -17.85
C CYS A 164 -9.01 7.37 -17.28
N VAL A 165 -8.36 7.08 -16.16
CA VAL A 165 -7.28 7.92 -15.65
C VAL A 165 -6.02 7.55 -16.43
N ASN A 166 -5.62 8.43 -17.32
CA ASN A 166 -4.43 8.25 -18.15
C ASN A 166 -3.20 8.73 -17.37
N ASN A 167 -2.26 7.82 -17.15
CA ASN A 167 -0.99 8.09 -16.54
C ASN A 167 0.11 8.08 -17.60
N ARG A 168 0.62 9.26 -17.95
CA ARG A 168 1.74 9.43 -18.87
C ARG A 168 3.09 9.46 -18.16
N SER A 169 3.11 9.29 -16.83
CA SER A 169 4.35 9.27 -16.05
C SER A 169 4.94 7.86 -15.97
N PRO A 170 6.24 7.75 -15.65
CA PRO A 170 6.91 6.47 -15.40
C PRO A 170 6.58 5.86 -14.02
N TYR A 171 5.67 6.45 -13.24
CA TYR A 171 5.38 6.06 -11.85
C TYR A 171 4.06 5.30 -11.71
N PHE A 172 3.97 4.40 -10.73
CA PHE A 172 2.69 3.83 -10.29
C PHE A 172 1.94 4.79 -9.39
N ILE A 173 0.69 5.10 -9.73
CA ILE A 173 -0.15 5.99 -8.93
C ILE A 173 -1.22 5.17 -8.22
N THR A 174 -1.25 5.27 -6.89
CA THR A 174 -2.34 4.68 -6.10
C THR A 174 -3.36 5.77 -5.81
N ALA A 175 -4.42 5.82 -6.62
CA ALA A 175 -5.52 6.76 -6.47
C ALA A 175 -6.51 6.25 -5.42
N ALA A 176 -6.61 6.97 -4.30
CA ALA A 176 -7.55 6.71 -3.22
C ALA A 176 -8.92 7.35 -3.47
N GLY A 177 -8.97 8.43 -4.27
CA GLY A 177 -10.21 9.08 -4.62
C GLY A 177 -10.15 9.92 -5.88
N LEU A 178 -11.31 10.15 -6.46
CA LEU A 178 -11.52 11.03 -7.61
C LEU A 178 -12.79 11.85 -7.35
N SER A 179 -12.73 13.17 -7.42
CA SER A 179 -13.90 14.03 -7.14
C SER A 179 -13.95 15.24 -8.05
N ASN A 180 -15.14 15.76 -8.34
CA ASN A 180 -15.29 17.02 -9.06
C ASN A 180 -14.96 18.25 -8.19
N VAL A 181 -14.87 18.06 -6.87
CA VAL A 181 -14.64 19.12 -5.89
C VAL A 181 -13.31 18.88 -5.19
N GLN A 182 -12.54 19.95 -4.94
CA GLN A 182 -11.18 19.87 -4.40
C GLN A 182 -11.10 19.17 -3.04
N LYS A 183 -12.04 19.46 -2.15
CA LYS A 183 -12.15 18.85 -0.82
C LYS A 183 -13.42 18.01 -0.73
N GLY A 184 -13.66 17.18 -1.75
CA GLY A 184 -14.76 16.23 -1.74
C GLY A 184 -14.69 15.30 -0.54
N SER A 185 -15.85 15.01 0.04
CA SER A 185 -16.01 13.99 1.07
C SER A 185 -16.01 12.59 0.45
N GLN A 186 -16.06 11.54 1.28
CA GLN A 186 -16.26 10.16 0.82
C GLN A 186 -17.48 10.02 -0.11
N LYS A 187 -18.55 10.81 0.12
CA LYS A 187 -19.77 10.79 -0.70
C LYS A 187 -19.54 11.33 -2.12
N ASP A 188 -18.50 12.15 -2.29
CA ASP A 188 -18.15 12.79 -3.55
C ASP A 188 -17.09 11.99 -4.33
N ASN A 189 -16.69 10.82 -3.80
CA ASN A 189 -15.70 9.95 -4.42
C ASN A 189 -16.33 9.14 -5.56
N LEU A 190 -15.84 9.39 -6.77
CA LEU A 190 -16.27 8.71 -7.99
C LEU A 190 -15.60 7.33 -8.16
N LEU A 191 -14.63 6.99 -7.30
CA LEU A 191 -14.01 5.66 -7.26
C LEU A 191 -14.73 4.77 -6.23
N LYS A 192 -15.16 3.58 -6.65
CA LYS A 192 -15.71 2.55 -5.76
C LYS A 192 -14.65 1.83 -4.92
N LYS A 193 -13.42 1.79 -5.44
CA LYS A 193 -12.26 1.15 -4.84
C LYS A 193 -11.01 1.93 -5.22
N THR A 194 -9.96 1.82 -4.41
CA THR A 194 -8.65 2.36 -4.73
C THR A 194 -8.18 1.83 -6.09
N LEU A 195 -7.73 2.72 -6.95
CA LEU A 195 -7.27 2.40 -8.29
C LEU A 195 -5.74 2.48 -8.35
N LEU A 196 -5.09 1.37 -8.72
CA LEU A 196 -3.66 1.36 -9.01
C LEU A 196 -3.47 1.60 -10.51
N ILE A 197 -2.94 2.76 -10.86
CA ILE A 197 -2.70 3.20 -12.23
C ILE A 197 -1.24 2.91 -12.56
N LYS A 198 -1.00 2.05 -13.56
CA LYS A 198 0.36 1.64 -13.95
C LYS A 198 1.07 2.76 -14.72
N PRO A 199 2.41 2.79 -14.76
CA PRO A 199 3.17 3.67 -15.65
C PRO A 199 2.70 3.56 -17.10
N PHE A 200 2.60 4.70 -17.79
CA PHE A 200 2.25 4.75 -19.22
C PHE A 200 0.99 3.95 -19.60
N SER A 201 -0.05 4.02 -18.75
CA SER A 201 -1.28 3.25 -18.94
C SER A 201 -2.53 4.11 -18.69
N CYS A 202 -3.67 3.65 -19.21
CA CYS A 202 -4.97 4.22 -18.90
C CYS A 202 -5.76 3.25 -18.04
N ALA A 203 -6.03 3.60 -16.79
CA ALA A 203 -6.79 2.77 -15.87
C ALA A 203 -8.29 3.10 -15.97
N PRO A 204 -9.16 2.13 -16.29
CA PRO A 204 -10.57 2.40 -16.55
C PRO A 204 -11.29 2.90 -15.31
N LEU A 205 -12.27 3.77 -15.52
CA LEU A 205 -13.25 4.18 -14.51
C LEU A 205 -14.51 3.32 -14.69
N ASP A 206 -14.90 2.58 -13.64
CA ASP A 206 -15.98 1.57 -13.64
C ASP A 206 -17.42 2.14 -13.78
N ASN A 207 -17.66 3.13 -14.65
CA ASN A 207 -18.92 3.82 -14.96
C ASN A 207 -19.23 5.12 -14.19
N SER A 208 -18.45 6.16 -14.48
CA SER A 208 -18.73 7.51 -13.95
C SER A 208 -18.50 8.63 -14.95
N ILE A 209 -18.47 8.35 -16.27
CA ILE A 209 -18.27 9.41 -17.27
C ILE A 209 -19.28 10.55 -17.12
N ALA A 210 -20.56 10.24 -16.92
CA ALA A 210 -21.62 11.23 -16.75
C ALA A 210 -21.41 12.12 -15.51
N TYR A 211 -20.79 11.55 -14.47
CA TYR A 211 -20.53 12.23 -13.21
C TYR A 211 -19.17 12.93 -13.19
N VAL A 212 -18.23 12.57 -14.06
CA VAL A 212 -16.94 13.26 -14.16
C VAL A 212 -17.13 14.58 -14.91
N SER A 213 -16.71 15.68 -14.26
CA SER A 213 -16.67 17.03 -14.82
C SER A 213 -16.03 17.06 -16.21
N LYS A 214 -16.52 17.95 -17.09
CA LYS A 214 -15.99 18.09 -18.45
C LYS A 214 -14.70 18.93 -18.53
N ARG A 215 -14.28 19.57 -17.44
CA ARG A 215 -13.12 20.48 -17.45
C ARG A 215 -11.97 19.97 -16.58
N GLN A 216 -12.22 19.84 -15.28
CA GLN A 216 -11.21 19.42 -14.31
C GLN A 216 -11.80 18.50 -13.26
N THR A 217 -10.97 17.61 -12.73
CA THR A 217 -11.30 16.70 -11.65
C THR A 217 -10.13 16.62 -10.68
N TRP A 218 -10.40 16.37 -9.41
CA TRP A 218 -9.41 16.27 -8.35
C TRP A 218 -9.12 14.81 -8.06
N LEU A 219 -7.85 14.43 -8.21
CA LEU A 219 -7.34 13.11 -7.90
C LEU A 219 -6.65 13.15 -6.54
N THR A 220 -7.12 12.31 -5.62
CA THR A 220 -6.43 12.06 -4.35
C THR A 220 -5.63 10.78 -4.46
N TYR A 221 -4.32 10.85 -4.30
CA TYR A 221 -3.39 9.73 -4.44
C TYR A 221 -2.42 9.63 -3.25
N LEU A 222 -1.80 8.47 -3.06
CA LEU A 222 -0.75 8.29 -2.07
C LEU A 222 0.63 8.60 -2.65
N ASP A 223 1.38 9.49 -2.00
CA ASP A 223 2.81 9.75 -2.29
C ASP A 223 3.73 8.66 -1.71
N ASP A 224 5.05 8.79 -1.93
CA ASP A 224 6.06 7.81 -1.49
C ASP A 224 6.09 7.59 0.03
N PHE A 225 5.68 8.60 0.80
CA PHE A 225 5.62 8.54 2.26
C PHE A 225 4.28 7.95 2.75
N GLY A 226 3.39 7.58 1.83
CA GLY A 226 2.05 7.09 2.16
C GLY A 226 1.08 8.20 2.55
N THR A 227 1.42 9.47 2.31
CA THR A 227 0.55 10.61 2.59
C THR A 227 -0.42 10.82 1.43
N LEU A 228 -1.67 11.14 1.75
CA LEU A 228 -2.66 11.52 0.75
C LEU A 228 -2.37 12.93 0.22
N ARG A 229 -2.26 13.04 -1.10
CA ARG A 229 -2.11 14.28 -1.85
C ARG A 229 -3.28 14.43 -2.79
N THR A 230 -3.81 15.64 -2.91
CA THR A 230 -4.92 15.96 -3.81
C THR A 230 -4.45 16.97 -4.84
N VAL A 231 -4.62 16.62 -6.12
CA VAL A 231 -4.16 17.43 -7.26
C VAL A 231 -5.27 17.55 -8.30
N SER A 232 -5.33 18.69 -8.98
CA SER A 232 -6.24 18.87 -10.11
C SER A 232 -5.65 18.24 -11.35
N ILE A 233 -6.43 17.42 -12.05
CA ILE A 233 -6.07 16.83 -13.33
C ILE A 233 -7.08 17.28 -14.40
N PRO A 234 -6.60 17.60 -15.62
CA PRO A 234 -7.48 18.00 -16.71
C PRO A 234 -8.29 16.81 -17.23
N VAL A 235 -9.44 17.12 -17.82
CA VAL A 235 -10.26 16.17 -18.57
C VAL A 235 -10.13 16.48 -20.05
N ILE A 236 -9.69 15.49 -20.83
CA ILE A 236 -9.49 15.59 -22.27
C ILE A 236 -10.42 14.64 -23.05
#